data_AF-A0A7J8VQ55-F1
#
_entry.id   AF-A0A7J8VQ55-F1
#
_cell.length_a   1.000
_cell.length_b   1.000
_cell.length_c   1.000
_cell.angle_alpha   90.00
_cell.angle_beta   90.00
_cell.angle_gamma   90.00
#
_symmetry.space_group_name_H-M   'P 1'
#
loop_
_entity.id
_entity.type
_entity.pdbx_description
1 polymer ?
#
loop_
_entity_poly.entity_id
_entity_poly.type
_entity_poly.pdbx_seq_one_letter_code
_entity_poly.pdbx_strand_id
1 'polypeptide(L)'
;MAKEINRLNDLEKPLITEEQNIVHKSDEYDSYKSSDENGSIFMVLLSTFVAVCGAFEFGTCVGYSAPTQAAIREDLGLSLAEFAMFGSILTIGAMFGAVTSGRIADTIGRKGAMRLSAVFCIAGWLAVYFSKSDVSLDLGRFATGYGIGIFSYVVPIFIAEIAPKNLRGGLTTLNQLLIVIGQSTAFLIGTVISWRELALA
;
A
#
# COMPACT_ATOMS: atom_id res chain seq x y z
N MET A 1 -68.63 0.89 -28.77
CA MET A 1 -68.31 2.27 -29.22
C MET A 1 -67.69 3.11 -28.10
N ALA A 2 -68.31 3.28 -26.93
CA ALA A 2 -67.74 4.08 -25.81
C ALA A 2 -66.45 3.50 -25.18
N LYS A 3 -66.24 2.18 -25.24
CA LYS A 3 -65.05 1.51 -24.66
C LYS A 3 -63.78 1.66 -25.51
N GLU A 4 -63.93 2.03 -26.77
CA GLU A 4 -62.84 2.20 -27.74
C GLU A 4 -62.32 3.63 -27.73
N ILE A 5 -63.21 4.60 -27.50
CA ILE A 5 -62.88 6.03 -27.32
C ILE A 5 -62.03 6.23 -26.05
N ASN A 6 -62.32 5.51 -24.96
CA ASN A 6 -61.49 5.58 -23.75
C ASN A 6 -60.08 5.01 -23.93
N ARG A 7 -59.88 4.03 -24.82
CA ARG A 7 -58.53 3.53 -25.14
C ARG A 7 -57.72 4.52 -25.97
N LEU A 8 -58.39 5.33 -26.80
CA LEU A 8 -57.74 6.38 -27.59
C LEU A 8 -57.34 7.58 -26.73
N ASN A 9 -58.15 7.94 -25.71
CA ASN A 9 -57.80 8.99 -24.75
C ASN A 9 -56.61 8.63 -23.83
N ASP A 10 -56.43 7.35 -23.48
CA ASP A 10 -55.26 6.89 -22.72
C ASP A 10 -53.96 6.88 -23.55
N LEU A 11 -54.08 6.79 -24.89
CA LEU A 11 -52.97 6.92 -25.84
C LEU A 11 -52.62 8.39 -26.16
N GLU A 12 -53.46 9.33 -25.72
CA GLU A 12 -53.30 10.78 -25.94
C GLU A 12 -52.64 11.50 -24.75
N LYS A 13 -52.23 10.75 -23.71
CA LYS A 13 -51.21 11.30 -22.79
C LYS A 13 -49.99 11.59 -23.64
N PRO A 14 -49.51 12.85 -23.68
CA PRO A 14 -48.45 13.22 -24.60
C PRO A 14 -47.22 12.36 -24.29
N LEU A 15 -46.89 11.45 -25.21
CA LEU A 15 -45.71 10.58 -25.17
C LEU A 15 -44.42 11.39 -24.88
N ILE A 16 -44.43 12.67 -25.26
CA ILE A 16 -43.38 13.65 -24.97
C ILE A 16 -43.13 13.81 -23.47
N THR A 17 -44.16 13.79 -22.63
CA THR A 17 -44.01 13.94 -21.17
C THR A 17 -43.40 12.68 -20.54
N GLU A 18 -43.66 11.51 -21.10
CA GLU A 18 -43.08 10.24 -20.64
C GLU A 18 -41.63 10.09 -21.13
N GLU A 19 -41.34 10.43 -22.39
CA GLU A 19 -39.98 10.53 -22.92
C GLU A 19 -39.14 11.55 -22.15
N GLN A 20 -39.68 12.75 -21.87
CA GLN A 20 -38.97 13.76 -21.08
C GLN A 20 -38.69 13.28 -19.65
N ASN A 21 -39.59 12.53 -19.02
CA ASN A 21 -39.34 11.95 -17.71
C ASN A 21 -38.27 10.84 -17.76
N ILE A 22 -38.25 10.03 -18.82
CA ILE A 22 -37.25 8.98 -19.01
C ILE A 22 -35.87 9.60 -19.27
N VAL A 23 -35.79 10.63 -20.13
CA VAL A 23 -34.55 11.37 -20.43
C VAL A 23 -34.04 12.11 -19.19
N HIS A 24 -34.90 12.78 -18.45
CA HIS A 24 -34.48 13.48 -17.23
C HIS A 24 -34.01 12.51 -16.14
N LYS A 25 -34.68 11.35 -16.02
CA LYS A 25 -34.27 10.29 -15.10
C LYS A 25 -32.98 9.58 -15.54
N SER A 26 -32.70 9.46 -16.84
CA SER A 26 -31.41 8.96 -17.34
C SER A 26 -30.28 9.96 -17.12
N ASP A 27 -30.52 11.26 -17.33
CA ASP A 27 -29.52 12.31 -17.08
C ASP A 27 -29.17 12.41 -15.59
N GLU A 28 -30.18 12.26 -14.71
CA GLU A 28 -29.98 12.21 -13.26
C GLU A 28 -29.25 10.92 -12.84
N TYR A 29 -29.56 9.78 -13.46
CA TYR A 29 -28.85 8.50 -13.24
C TYR A 29 -27.38 8.57 -13.69
N ASP A 30 -27.10 9.16 -14.86
CA ASP A 30 -25.74 9.28 -15.40
C ASP A 30 -24.91 10.32 -14.62
N SER A 31 -25.53 11.41 -14.15
CA SER A 31 -24.89 12.36 -13.24
C SER A 31 -24.55 11.73 -11.88
N TYR A 32 -25.46 10.92 -11.32
CA TYR A 32 -25.23 10.20 -10.06
C TYR A 32 -24.14 9.14 -10.23
N LYS A 33 -24.17 8.36 -11.31
CA LYS A 33 -23.19 7.33 -11.62
C LYS A 33 -21.80 7.91 -11.89
N SER A 34 -21.71 9.04 -12.60
CA SER A 34 -20.44 9.76 -12.81
C SER A 34 -19.88 10.33 -11.51
N SER A 35 -20.72 10.85 -10.62
CA SER A 35 -20.29 11.39 -9.32
C SER A 35 -19.80 10.30 -8.36
N ASP A 36 -20.47 9.14 -8.34
CA ASP A 36 -20.08 7.96 -7.55
C ASP A 36 -18.83 7.28 -8.14
N GLU A 37 -18.70 7.23 -9.47
CA GLU A 37 -17.53 6.70 -10.18
C GLU A 37 -16.28 7.57 -9.95
N ASN A 38 -16.42 8.90 -9.99
CA ASN A 38 -15.35 9.83 -9.67
C ASN A 38 -14.92 9.75 -8.18
N GLY A 39 -15.88 9.62 -7.26
CA GLY A 39 -15.61 9.41 -5.83
C GLY A 39 -14.89 8.08 -5.55
N SER A 40 -15.31 7.02 -6.23
CA SER A 40 -14.70 5.68 -6.16
C SER A 40 -13.28 5.67 -6.74
N ILE A 41 -13.08 6.29 -7.91
CA ILE A 41 -11.75 6.43 -8.54
C ILE A 41 -10.79 7.22 -7.65
N PHE A 42 -11.23 8.32 -7.04
CA PHE A 42 -10.41 9.09 -6.12
C PHE A 42 -10.01 8.28 -4.88
N MET A 43 -10.93 7.51 -4.31
CA MET A 43 -10.66 6.56 -3.22
C MET A 43 -9.63 5.48 -3.62
N VAL A 44 -9.74 4.94 -4.84
CA VAL A 44 -8.79 3.95 -5.37
C VAL A 44 -7.41 4.57 -5.58
N LEU A 45 -7.33 5.77 -6.15
CA LEU A 45 -6.08 6.52 -6.33
C LEU A 45 -5.40 6.82 -5.00
N LEU A 46 -6.16 7.32 -4.01
CA LEU A 46 -5.62 7.62 -2.68
C LEU A 46 -5.12 6.35 -1.98
N SER A 47 -5.89 5.26 -2.07
CA SER A 47 -5.52 3.98 -1.47
C SER A 47 -4.29 3.36 -2.16
N THR A 48 -4.20 3.49 -3.48
CA THR A 48 -3.04 3.07 -4.27
C THR A 48 -1.83 3.92 -3.92
N PHE A 49 -1.99 5.23 -3.75
CA PHE A 49 -0.90 6.12 -3.34
C PHE A 49 -0.33 5.71 -1.97
N VAL A 50 -1.19 5.43 -0.98
CA VAL A 50 -0.75 4.93 0.33
C VAL A 50 -0.05 3.57 0.21
N ALA A 51 -0.57 2.66 -0.61
CA ALA A 51 0.09 1.38 -0.87
C ALA A 51 1.46 1.57 -1.53
N VAL A 52 1.58 2.51 -2.48
CA VAL A 52 2.83 2.90 -3.14
C VAL A 52 3.84 3.47 -2.15
N CYS A 53 3.43 4.32 -1.21
CA CYS A 53 4.33 4.84 -0.18
C CYS A 53 4.92 3.72 0.67
N GLY A 54 4.12 2.74 1.10
CA GLY A 54 4.65 1.60 1.86
C GLY A 54 5.48 0.63 1.01
N ALA A 55 5.24 0.55 -0.30
CA ALA A 55 6.07 -0.21 -1.23
C ALA A 55 7.47 0.43 -1.39
N PHE A 56 7.52 1.76 -1.42
CA PHE A 56 8.76 2.50 -1.38
C PHE A 56 9.52 2.24 -0.08
N GLU A 57 8.85 2.31 1.07
CA GLU A 57 9.42 2.00 2.40
C GLU A 57 9.96 0.56 2.49
N PHE A 58 9.23 -0.41 1.94
CA PHE A 58 9.71 -1.79 1.81
C PHE A 58 11.03 -1.84 1.03
N GLY A 59 11.07 -1.16 -0.12
CA GLY A 59 12.26 -1.09 -0.97
C GLY A 59 13.45 -0.43 -0.27
N THR A 60 13.24 0.69 0.41
CA THR A 60 14.30 1.39 1.13
C THR A 60 14.83 0.55 2.29
N CYS A 61 13.96 -0.15 3.02
CA CYS A 61 14.39 -1.02 4.12
C CYS A 61 15.27 -2.19 3.65
N VAL A 62 14.93 -2.82 2.52
CA VAL A 62 15.73 -3.89 1.93
C VAL A 62 17.06 -3.33 1.37
N GLY A 63 17.01 -2.16 0.73
CA GLY A 63 18.18 -1.50 0.16
C GLY A 63 19.14 -0.88 1.18
N TYR A 64 18.65 -0.51 2.36
CA TYR A 64 19.39 0.22 3.40
C TYR A 64 20.69 -0.48 3.82
N SER A 65 20.68 -1.81 3.93
CA SER A 65 21.83 -2.57 4.43
C SER A 65 23.04 -2.49 3.49
N ALA A 66 22.83 -2.32 2.18
CA ALA A 66 23.92 -2.33 1.21
C ALA A 66 24.91 -1.16 1.37
N PRO A 67 24.48 0.12 1.34
CA PRO A 67 25.39 1.26 1.46
C PRO A 67 25.84 1.51 2.92
N THR A 68 25.06 1.08 3.92
CA THR A 68 25.36 1.38 5.32
C THR A 68 26.33 0.42 5.98
N GLN A 69 26.69 -0.69 5.31
CA GLN A 69 27.58 -1.72 5.86
C GLN A 69 28.92 -1.16 6.36
N ALA A 70 29.61 -0.34 5.56
CA ALA A 70 30.91 0.19 5.95
C ALA A 70 30.78 1.18 7.12
N ALA A 71 29.81 2.10 7.02
CA ALA A 71 29.61 3.16 8.01
C ALA A 71 29.15 2.62 9.38
N ILE A 72 28.21 1.66 9.41
CA ILE A 72 27.73 1.04 10.66
C ILE A 72 28.86 0.28 11.36
N ARG A 73 29.72 -0.40 10.58
CA ARG A 73 30.83 -1.18 11.13
C ARG A 73 31.95 -0.31 11.68
N GLU A 74 32.21 0.84 11.06
CA GLU A 74 33.18 1.80 11.57
C GLU A 74 32.66 2.53 12.83
N ASP A 75 31.38 2.91 12.87
CA ASP A 75 30.79 3.66 13.98
C ASP A 75 30.55 2.81 15.24
N LEU A 76 30.09 1.56 15.08
CA LEU A 76 29.83 0.64 16.20
C LEU A 76 30.93 -0.40 16.44
N GLY A 77 31.98 -0.45 15.60
CA GLY A 77 33.06 -1.43 15.72
C GLY A 77 32.64 -2.88 15.41
N LEU A 78 31.56 -3.07 14.64
CA LEU A 78 30.97 -4.39 14.36
C LEU A 78 31.84 -5.26 13.44
N SER A 79 31.90 -6.55 13.76
CA SER A 79 32.49 -7.58 12.91
C SER A 79 31.63 -7.89 11.67
N LEU A 80 32.19 -8.62 10.71
CA LEU A 80 31.45 -9.00 9.49
C LEU A 80 30.31 -9.95 9.80
N ALA A 81 30.52 -10.82 10.79
CA ALA A 81 29.51 -11.78 11.22
C ALA A 81 28.32 -11.08 11.86
N GLU A 82 28.56 -10.04 12.66
CA GLU A 82 27.48 -9.28 13.34
C GLU A 82 26.67 -8.47 12.33
N PHE A 83 27.32 -7.86 11.35
CA PHE A 83 26.60 -7.19 10.27
C PHE A 83 25.80 -8.17 9.39
N ALA A 84 26.34 -9.37 9.14
CA ALA A 84 25.62 -10.42 8.42
C ALA A 84 24.38 -10.91 9.21
N MET A 85 24.49 -10.96 10.55
CA MET A 85 23.36 -11.25 11.43
C MET A 85 22.27 -10.16 11.33
N PHE A 86 22.65 -8.88 11.36
CA PHE A 86 21.74 -7.75 11.16
C PHE A 86 20.92 -7.87 9.88
N GLY A 87 21.55 -8.19 8.75
CA GLY A 87 20.86 -8.41 7.48
C GLY A 87 19.98 -9.69 7.47
N SER A 88 20.43 -10.75 8.13
CA SER A 88 19.70 -12.04 8.17
C SER A 88 18.47 -11.99 9.08
N ILE A 89 18.55 -11.25 10.19
CA ILE A 89 17.45 -11.07 11.15
C ILE A 89 16.25 -10.38 10.51
N LEU A 90 16.47 -9.46 9.57
CA LEU A 90 15.39 -8.87 8.76
C LEU A 90 14.56 -9.96 8.07
N THR A 91 15.22 -10.92 7.43
CA THR A 91 14.57 -12.04 6.74
C THR A 91 13.84 -12.97 7.70
N ILE A 92 14.41 -13.22 8.89
CA ILE A 92 13.76 -14.00 9.95
C ILE A 92 12.49 -13.28 10.44
N GLY A 93 12.57 -11.98 10.72
CA GLY A 93 11.41 -11.16 11.08
C GLY A 93 10.34 -11.20 10.00
N ALA A 94 10.73 -11.07 8.73
CA ALA A 94 9.83 -11.17 7.59
C ALA A 94 9.15 -12.54 7.47
N MET A 95 9.86 -13.64 7.79
CA MET A 95 9.26 -14.98 7.83
C MET A 95 8.13 -15.06 8.87
N PHE A 96 8.35 -14.58 10.09
CA PHE A 96 7.30 -14.53 11.12
C PHE A 96 6.16 -13.59 10.72
N GLY A 97 6.48 -12.44 10.13
CA GLY A 97 5.49 -11.50 9.59
C GLY A 97 4.62 -12.15 8.53
N ALA A 98 5.22 -12.86 7.58
CA ALA A 98 4.52 -13.55 6.51
C ALA A 98 3.60 -14.67 7.04
N VAL A 99 4.08 -15.51 7.97
CA VAL A 99 3.27 -16.58 8.57
C VAL A 99 2.05 -16.03 9.33
N THR A 100 2.22 -14.92 10.04
CA THR A 100 1.14 -14.30 10.83
C THR A 100 0.22 -13.40 9.98
N SER A 101 0.69 -12.92 8.83
CA SER A 101 0.00 -11.94 7.97
C SER A 101 -1.41 -12.37 7.55
N GLY A 102 -1.61 -13.64 7.20
CA GLY A 102 -2.92 -14.16 6.78
C GLY A 102 -3.96 -14.06 7.89
N ARG A 103 -3.61 -14.51 9.11
CA ARG A 103 -4.54 -14.42 10.25
C ARG A 103 -4.83 -12.99 10.66
N ILE A 104 -3.83 -12.11 10.59
CA ILE A 104 -3.97 -10.69 10.91
C ILE A 104 -4.90 -10.04 9.87
N ALA A 105 -4.65 -10.25 8.57
CA ALA A 105 -5.47 -9.68 7.51
C ALA A 105 -6.94 -10.11 7.58
N ASP A 106 -7.20 -11.34 8.02
CA ASP A 106 -8.57 -11.87 8.16
C ASP A 106 -9.28 -11.38 9.44
N THR A 107 -8.56 -11.06 10.51
CA THR A 107 -9.17 -10.65 11.80
C THR A 107 -9.38 -9.15 11.92
N ILE A 108 -8.36 -8.35 11.61
CA ILE A 108 -8.43 -6.87 11.71
C ILE A 108 -8.71 -6.20 10.34
N GLY A 109 -8.88 -7.01 9.30
CA GLY A 109 -9.06 -6.55 7.93
C GLY A 109 -7.77 -6.07 7.28
N ARG A 110 -7.82 -5.87 5.95
CA ARG A 110 -6.65 -5.50 5.14
C ARG A 110 -6.11 -4.11 5.49
N LYS A 111 -7.01 -3.12 5.64
CA LYS A 111 -6.64 -1.75 6.08
C LYS A 111 -6.02 -1.74 7.48
N GLY A 112 -6.54 -2.56 8.40
CA GLY A 112 -5.99 -2.69 9.76
C GLY A 112 -4.59 -3.30 9.74
N ALA A 113 -4.40 -4.36 8.95
CA ALA A 113 -3.09 -5.01 8.79
C ALA A 113 -2.03 -4.07 8.20
N MET A 114 -2.39 -3.22 7.23
CA MET A 114 -1.47 -2.17 6.72
C MET A 114 -1.05 -1.18 7.81
N ARG A 115 -1.98 -0.74 8.67
CA ARG A 115 -1.67 0.18 9.78
C ARG A 115 -0.77 -0.49 10.82
N LEU A 116 -1.05 -1.74 11.17
CA LEU A 116 -0.23 -2.49 12.11
C LEU A 116 1.20 -2.65 11.58
N SER A 117 1.34 -3.02 10.31
CA SER A 117 2.63 -3.08 9.63
C SER A 117 3.39 -1.75 9.72
N ALA A 118 2.72 -0.63 9.39
CA ALA A 118 3.34 0.68 9.45
C ALA A 118 3.84 1.03 10.86
N VAL A 119 3.05 0.71 11.91
CA VAL A 119 3.47 0.93 13.31
C VAL A 119 4.72 0.12 13.64
N PHE A 120 4.81 -1.14 13.23
CA PHE A 120 6.01 -1.96 13.43
C PHE A 120 7.22 -1.43 12.67
N CYS A 121 7.03 -0.97 11.43
CA CYS A 121 8.12 -0.39 10.65
C CYS A 121 8.62 0.91 11.29
N ILE A 122 7.72 1.83 11.67
CA ILE A 122 8.09 3.08 12.36
C ILE A 122 8.83 2.77 13.67
N ALA A 123 8.31 1.86 14.49
CA ALA A 123 8.96 1.46 15.73
C ALA A 123 10.35 0.84 15.49
N GLY A 124 10.49 0.02 14.45
CA GLY A 124 11.76 -0.58 14.06
C GLY A 124 12.79 0.44 13.58
N TRP A 125 12.39 1.40 12.74
CA TRP A 125 13.27 2.48 12.29
C TRP A 125 13.69 3.41 13.44
N LEU A 126 12.77 3.74 14.35
CA LEU A 126 13.10 4.49 15.56
C LEU A 126 14.09 3.72 16.44
N ALA A 127 13.93 2.39 16.59
CA ALA A 127 14.88 1.55 17.32
C ALA A 127 16.27 1.52 16.64
N VAL A 128 16.33 1.48 15.31
CA VAL A 128 17.58 1.59 14.55
C VAL A 128 18.24 2.95 14.72
N TYR A 129 17.46 4.04 14.78
CA TYR A 129 17.99 5.39 14.96
C TYR A 129 18.60 5.60 16.35
N PHE A 130 17.87 5.19 17.41
CA PHE A 130 18.33 5.31 18.80
C PHE A 130 19.35 4.23 19.21
N SER A 131 19.64 3.29 18.31
CA SER A 131 20.56 2.20 18.58
C SER A 131 21.98 2.71 18.88
N LYS A 132 22.53 2.20 19.98
CA LYS A 132 23.91 2.42 20.44
C LYS A 132 24.66 1.09 20.64
N SER A 133 23.96 -0.03 20.49
CA SER A 133 24.50 -1.38 20.62
C SER A 133 24.01 -2.26 19.48
N ASP A 134 24.83 -3.25 19.13
CA ASP A 134 24.55 -4.36 18.22
C ASP A 134 23.16 -5.00 18.45
N VAL A 135 22.82 -5.34 19.70
CA VAL A 135 21.54 -5.99 20.03
C VAL A 135 20.34 -5.08 19.75
N SER A 136 20.47 -3.78 20.00
CA SER A 136 19.39 -2.82 19.75
C SER A 136 19.16 -2.61 18.24
N LEU A 137 20.23 -2.64 17.46
CA LEU A 137 20.21 -2.56 16.00
C LEU A 137 19.50 -3.79 15.40
N ASP A 138 19.83 -4.98 15.90
CA ASP A 138 19.23 -6.25 15.48
C ASP A 138 17.74 -6.33 15.83
N LEU A 139 17.35 -5.88 17.03
CA LEU A 139 15.94 -5.85 17.43
C LEU A 139 15.12 -4.89 16.56
N GLY A 140 15.69 -3.73 16.22
CA GLY A 140 15.08 -2.80 15.28
C GLY A 140 14.87 -3.42 13.90
N ARG A 141 15.84 -4.20 13.40
CA ARG A 141 15.69 -4.94 12.14
C ARG A 141 14.69 -6.06 12.18
N PHE A 142 14.60 -6.76 13.30
CA PHE A 142 13.58 -7.78 13.47
C PHE A 142 12.18 -7.15 13.37
N ALA A 143 11.98 -6.00 14.03
CA ALA A 143 10.71 -5.28 14.02
C ALA A 143 10.35 -4.73 12.62
N THR A 144 11.29 -4.09 11.91
CA THR A 144 11.04 -3.64 10.52
C THR A 144 10.79 -4.83 9.60
N GLY A 145 11.55 -5.91 9.75
CA GLY A 145 11.35 -7.16 9.00
C GLY A 145 9.96 -7.75 9.21
N TYR A 146 9.47 -7.79 10.46
CA TYR A 146 8.14 -8.26 10.78
C TYR A 146 7.04 -7.43 10.09
N GLY A 147 7.13 -6.10 10.16
CA GLY A 147 6.20 -5.19 9.48
C GLY A 147 6.20 -5.43 7.97
N ILE A 148 7.38 -5.40 7.36
CA ILE A 148 7.57 -5.65 5.93
C ILE A 148 7.06 -7.03 5.48
N GLY A 149 7.24 -8.07 6.30
CA GLY A 149 6.69 -9.40 6.05
C GLY A 149 5.17 -9.38 5.91
N ILE A 150 4.47 -8.68 6.82
CA ILE A 150 3.03 -8.47 6.74
C ILE A 150 2.67 -7.67 5.49
N PHE A 151 3.39 -6.58 5.24
CA PHE A 151 3.16 -5.68 4.12
C PHE A 151 3.21 -6.41 2.77
N SER A 152 4.19 -7.29 2.58
CA SER A 152 4.40 -8.06 1.35
C SER A 152 3.20 -8.92 0.93
N TYR A 153 2.41 -9.40 1.91
CA TYR A 153 1.19 -10.16 1.66
C TYR A 153 -0.04 -9.25 1.50
N VAL A 154 -0.18 -8.26 2.39
CA VAL A 154 -1.39 -7.43 2.47
C VAL A 154 -1.53 -6.52 1.27
N VAL A 155 -0.44 -5.96 0.74
CA VAL A 155 -0.51 -4.94 -0.32
C VAL A 155 -0.97 -5.48 -1.67
N PRO A 156 -0.42 -6.59 -2.21
CA PRO A 156 -0.93 -7.16 -3.45
C PRO A 156 -2.42 -7.55 -3.36
N ILE A 157 -2.85 -8.05 -2.20
CA ILE A 157 -4.26 -8.42 -1.95
C ILE A 157 -5.13 -7.18 -1.88
N PHE A 158 -4.71 -6.17 -1.12
CA PHE A 158 -5.46 -4.93 -0.98
C PHE A 158 -5.63 -4.24 -2.34
N ILE A 159 -4.56 -4.15 -3.14
CA ILE A 159 -4.62 -3.64 -4.52
C ILE A 159 -5.60 -4.48 -5.35
N ALA A 160 -5.57 -5.81 -5.24
CA ALA A 160 -6.47 -6.68 -5.98
C ALA A 160 -7.96 -6.53 -5.59
N GLU A 161 -8.24 -6.15 -4.34
CA GLU A 161 -9.60 -5.90 -3.84
C GLU A 161 -10.16 -4.54 -4.29
N ILE A 162 -9.32 -3.49 -4.33
CA ILE A 162 -9.77 -2.12 -4.68
C ILE A 162 -9.69 -1.83 -6.18
N ALA A 163 -8.83 -2.53 -6.92
CA ALA A 163 -8.56 -2.20 -8.31
C ALA A 163 -9.70 -2.63 -9.24
N PRO A 164 -10.12 -1.77 -10.19
CA PRO A 164 -11.05 -2.17 -11.23
C PRO A 164 -10.40 -3.25 -12.13
N LYS A 165 -11.23 -4.17 -12.65
CA LYS A 165 -10.79 -5.37 -13.40
C LYS A 165 -9.74 -5.08 -14.49
N ASN A 166 -9.82 -3.90 -15.11
CA ASN A 166 -8.99 -3.51 -16.24
C ASN A 166 -7.60 -2.98 -15.82
N LEU A 167 -7.45 -2.47 -14.59
CA LEU A 167 -6.22 -1.81 -14.11
C LEU A 167 -5.47 -2.62 -13.04
N ARG A 168 -6.03 -3.73 -12.56
CA ARG A 168 -5.45 -4.56 -11.49
C ARG A 168 -4.00 -4.95 -11.76
N GLY A 169 -3.69 -5.40 -12.98
CA GLY A 169 -2.32 -5.79 -13.36
C GLY A 169 -1.36 -4.61 -13.38
N GLY A 170 -1.80 -3.45 -13.89
CA GLY A 170 -1.00 -2.22 -13.91
C GLY A 170 -0.65 -1.74 -12.51
N LEU A 171 -1.62 -1.73 -11.59
CA LEU A 171 -1.42 -1.31 -10.20
C LEU A 171 -0.47 -2.23 -9.43
N THR A 172 -0.58 -3.55 -9.61
CA THR A 172 0.36 -4.51 -9.01
C THR A 172 1.78 -4.32 -9.56
N THR A 173 1.92 -4.03 -10.86
CA THR A 173 3.22 -3.82 -11.50
C THR A 173 3.86 -2.52 -11.02
N LEU A 174 3.07 -1.45 -10.87
CA LEU A 174 3.52 -0.19 -10.27
C LEU A 174 4.04 -0.41 -8.85
N ASN A 175 3.32 -1.16 -8.02
CA ASN A 175 3.79 -1.51 -6.67
C ASN A 175 5.18 -2.16 -6.68
N GLN A 176 5.39 -3.14 -7.57
CA GLN A 176 6.69 -3.80 -7.70
C GLN A 176 7.79 -2.86 -8.23
N LEU A 177 7.46 -2.00 -9.20
CA LEU A 177 8.39 -1.00 -9.72
C LEU A 177 8.84 -0.04 -8.61
N LEU A 178 7.91 0.37 -7.74
CA LEU A 178 8.18 1.29 -6.65
C LEU A 178 9.06 0.68 -5.56
N ILE A 179 8.94 -0.61 -5.30
CA ILE A 179 9.88 -1.34 -4.44
C ILE A 179 11.31 -1.23 -5.00
N VAL A 180 11.48 -1.47 -6.31
CA VAL A 180 12.78 -1.39 -6.97
C VAL A 180 13.32 0.04 -6.97
N ILE A 181 12.46 1.03 -7.21
CA ILE A 181 12.83 2.45 -7.12
C ILE A 181 13.28 2.79 -5.71
N GLY A 182 12.53 2.41 -4.67
CA GLY A 182 12.91 2.63 -3.27
C GLY A 182 14.25 2.00 -2.90
N GLN A 183 14.49 0.77 -3.36
CA GLN A 183 15.78 0.11 -3.17
C GLN A 183 16.92 0.86 -3.88
N SER A 184 16.70 1.30 -5.12
CA SER A 184 17.69 2.07 -5.88
C SER A 184 17.97 3.43 -5.24
N THR A 185 16.93 4.13 -4.77
CA THR A 185 17.06 5.41 -4.08
C THR A 185 17.82 5.26 -2.77
N ALA A 186 17.52 4.24 -1.96
CA ALA A 186 18.26 3.96 -0.73
C ALA A 186 19.75 3.70 -1.00
N PHE A 187 20.06 2.98 -2.08
CA PHE A 187 21.44 2.75 -2.50
C PHE A 187 22.14 4.06 -2.86
N LEU A 188 21.52 4.91 -3.69
CA LEU A 188 22.10 6.20 -4.10
C LEU A 188 22.28 7.15 -2.93
N ILE A 189 21.24 7.37 -2.13
CA ILE A 189 21.28 8.30 -0.98
C ILE A 189 22.26 7.81 0.08
N GLY A 190 22.30 6.50 0.33
CA GLY A 190 23.23 5.92 1.31
C GLY A 190 24.71 6.06 0.94
N THR A 191 25.05 6.36 -0.31
CA THR A 191 26.44 6.69 -0.68
C THR A 191 26.84 8.13 -0.34
N VAL A 192 25.86 9.02 -0.15
CA VAL A 192 26.09 10.46 0.06
C VAL A 192 25.84 10.87 1.51
N ILE A 193 24.94 10.18 2.21
CA ILE A 193 24.43 10.56 3.54
C ILE A 193 24.84 9.54 4.61
N SER A 194 25.01 10.01 5.85
CA SER A 194 25.27 9.18 7.03
C SER A 194 24.15 8.17 7.31
N TRP A 195 24.51 7.00 7.85
CA TRP A 195 23.58 5.90 8.07
C TRP A 195 22.39 6.25 9.00
N ARG A 196 22.58 7.14 9.98
CA ARG A 196 21.51 7.57 10.91
C ARG A 196 20.47 8.47 10.24
N GLU A 197 20.92 9.37 9.37
CA GLU A 197 20.04 10.25 8.58
C GLU A 197 19.28 9.41 7.53
N LEU A 198 19.94 8.41 6.94
CA LEU A 198 19.29 7.46 6.04
C LEU A 198 18.21 6.62 6.75
N ALA A 199 18.32 6.40 8.06
CA ALA A 199 17.31 5.70 8.84
C ALA A 199 16.07 6.56 9.15
N LEU A 200 16.16 7.89 8.99
CA LEU A 200 15.06 8.84 9.17
C LEU A 200 14.44 9.31 7.84
N ALA A 201 15.13 9.09 6.72
CA ALA A 201 14.72 9.50 5.37
C ALA A 201 13.72 8.53 4.73
#